data_AF-A0A382T9Z0-F1
#
_entry.id   AF-A0A382T9Z0-F1
#
_cell.length_a   1.000
_cell.length_b   1.000
_cell.length_c   1.000
_cell.angle_alpha   90.00
_cell.angle_beta   90.00
_cell.angle_gamma   90.00
#
_symmetry.space_group_name_H-M   'P 1'
#
loop_
_entity.id
_entity.type
_entity.pdbx_description
1 polymer ?
#
loop_
_entity_poly.entity_id
_entity_poly.type
_entity_poly.pdbx_seq_one_letter_code
_entity_poly.pdbx_strand_id
1 'polypeptide(L)' 'MQTELDLISSTINNIADGHMDVSNVEPVKPRAGDIRYADGSNWNPGGTGEGLYIYLSTGAWSKL' A
#
# COMPACT_ATOMS: atom_id res chain seq x y z
N MET A 1 16.88 4.90 -22.70
CA MET A 1 16.00 3.76 -23.08
C MET A 1 16.34 2.53 -22.24
N GLN A 2 17.57 1.98 -22.29
CA GLN A 2 17.93 0.79 -21.50
C GLN A 2 17.76 1.01 -19.98
N THR A 3 18.28 2.11 -19.44
CA THR A 3 18.19 2.45 -18.01
C THR A 3 16.75 2.50 -17.49
N GLU A 4 15.82 3.08 -18.26
CA GLU A 4 14.41 3.18 -17.85
C GLU A 4 13.75 1.80 -17.78
N LEU A 5 14.08 0.89 -18.71
CA LEU A 5 13.58 -0.48 -18.69
C LEU A 5 14.14 -1.27 -17.51
N ASP A 6 15.40 -1.04 -17.14
CA ASP A 6 16.02 -1.68 -15.98
C ASP A 6 15.36 -1.21 -14.67
N LEU A 7 15.02 0.09 -14.57
CA LEU A 7 14.29 0.64 -13.41
C LEU A 7 12.86 0.10 -13.29
N ILE A 8 12.14 -0.01 -14.41
CA ILE A 8 10.81 -0.62 -14.45
C ILE A 8 10.88 -2.08 -14.02
N SER A 9 11.85 -2.85 -14.56
CA SER A 9 12.07 -4.25 -14.20
C SER A 9 12.34 -4.42 -12.70
N SER A 10 13.23 -3.59 -12.14
CA SER A 10 13.53 -3.58 -10.70
C SER A 10 12.29 -3.31 -9.85
N THR A 11 11.48 -2.32 -10.24
CA THR A 11 10.25 -1.96 -9.53
C THR A 11 9.22 -3.09 -9.57
N ILE A 12 9.06 -3.75 -10.72
CA ILE A 12 8.14 -4.89 -10.87
C ILE A 12 8.59 -6.07 -10.00
N ASN A 13 9.90 -6.36 -9.95
CA ASN A 13 10.42 -7.45 -9.12
C ASN A 13 10.17 -7.19 -7.63
N ASN A 14 10.38 -5.96 -7.16
CA ASN A 14 10.06 -5.60 -5.77
C ASN A 14 8.58 -5.85 -5.43
N ILE A 15 7.67 -5.47 -6.34
CA ILE A 15 6.23 -5.71 -6.16
C ILE A 15 5.94 -7.22 -6.15
N ALA A 16 6.59 -8.00 -7.02
CA ALA A 16 6.42 -9.46 -7.10
C ALA A 16 6.91 -10.18 -5.82
N ASP A 17 7.96 -9.67 -5.19
CA ASP A 17 8.48 -10.15 -3.90
C ASP A 17 7.62 -9.69 -2.71
N GLY A 18 6.58 -8.89 -2.95
CA GLY A 18 5.62 -8.44 -1.94
C GLY A 18 6.05 -7.18 -1.18
N HIS A 19 7.02 -6.41 -1.69
CA HIS A 19 7.37 -5.13 -1.10
C HIS A 19 6.23 -4.13 -1.28
N MET A 20 5.83 -3.49 -0.16
CA MET A 20 4.80 -2.47 -0.13
C MET A 20 5.38 -1.17 0.39
N ASP A 21 5.22 -0.10 -0.38
CA ASP A 21 5.65 1.23 0.04
C ASP A 21 4.79 1.75 1.20
N VAL A 22 5.45 2.42 2.14
CA VAL A 22 4.79 3.10 3.25
C VAL A 22 3.89 4.20 2.69
N SER A 23 2.63 4.18 3.10
CA SER A 23 1.64 5.18 2.80
C SER A 23 1.42 6.06 4.03
N ASN A 24 1.49 7.37 3.84
CA ASN A 24 1.26 8.38 4.88
C ASN A 24 -0.09 9.09 4.72
N VAL A 25 -0.88 8.71 3.73
CA VAL A 25 -2.19 9.29 3.41
C VAL A 25 -3.10 8.23 2.79
N GLU A 26 -4.39 8.36 3.04
CA GLU A 26 -5.39 7.51 2.40
C GLU A 26 -5.52 7.82 0.89
N PRO A 27 -5.66 6.81 0.02
CA PRO A 27 -6.02 7.02 -1.37
C PRO A 27 -7.34 7.80 -1.51
N VAL A 28 -7.44 8.70 -2.50
CA VAL A 28 -8.65 9.55 -2.69
C VAL A 28 -9.92 8.73 -3.00
N LYS A 29 -9.77 7.55 -3.60
CA LYS A 29 -10.87 6.64 -3.96
C LYS A 29 -10.43 5.19 -3.75
N PRO A 30 -10.40 4.71 -2.50
CA PRO A 30 -10.01 3.33 -2.22
C PRO A 30 -11.02 2.36 -2.83
N ARG A 31 -10.53 1.21 -3.28
CA ARG A 31 -11.31 0.15 -3.89
C ARG A 31 -11.21 -1.12 -3.07
N ALA A 32 -12.27 -1.91 -3.06
CA ALA A 32 -12.26 -3.19 -2.35
C ALA A 32 -11.10 -4.06 -2.86
N GLY A 33 -10.29 -4.56 -1.94
CA GLY A 33 -9.07 -5.31 -2.24
C GLY A 33 -7.80 -4.46 -2.32
N ASP A 34 -7.86 -3.13 -2.20
CA ASP A 34 -6.65 -2.30 -2.09
C ASP A 34 -5.87 -2.72 -0.84
N ILE A 35 -4.57 -2.97 -1.01
CA ILE A 35 -3.63 -3.31 0.07
C ILE A 35 -2.62 -2.18 0.21
N ARG A 36 -2.36 -1.73 1.44
CA ARG A 36 -1.42 -0.65 1.72
C ARG A 36 -0.72 -0.85 3.06
N TYR A 37 0.52 -0.41 3.15
CA TYR A 37 1.26 -0.36 4.41
C TYR A 37 1.17 1.04 5.01
N ALA A 38 0.56 1.18 6.18
CA ALA A 38 0.32 2.47 6.81
C ALA A 38 1.47 2.88 7.73
N ASP A 39 1.85 4.16 7.73
CA ASP A 39 2.96 4.71 8.52
C ASP A 39 2.71 4.72 10.05
N GLY A 40 1.46 4.49 10.47
CA GLY A 40 1.08 4.44 11.88
C GLY A 40 0.93 5.79 12.56
N SER A 41 1.31 6.89 11.90
CA SER A 41 1.29 8.24 12.44
C SER A 41 0.32 9.15 11.69
N ASN A 42 0.64 9.54 10.45
CA ASN A 42 -0.23 10.38 9.62
C ASN A 42 -1.39 9.58 9.04
N TRP A 43 -1.13 8.30 8.73
CA TRP A 43 -2.14 7.38 8.26
C TRP A 43 -2.11 6.09 9.06
N ASN A 44 -3.17 5.87 9.82
CA ASN A 44 -3.36 4.71 10.69
C ASN A 44 -4.85 4.36 10.78
N PRO A 45 -5.45 3.77 9.73
CA PRO A 45 -6.88 3.52 9.68
C PRO A 45 -7.41 2.83 10.94
N GLY A 46 -8.51 3.35 11.49
CA GLY A 46 -9.09 2.85 12.74
C GLY A 46 -8.25 3.06 14.00
N GLY A 47 -7.15 3.82 13.94
CA GLY A 47 -6.26 4.10 15.07
C GLY A 47 -5.40 2.91 15.50
N THR A 48 -5.21 1.91 14.64
CA THR A 48 -4.54 0.64 15.00
C THR A 48 -3.03 0.61 14.72
N GLY A 49 -2.44 1.78 14.45
CA GLY A 49 -0.99 1.98 14.29
C GLY A 49 -0.42 1.54 12.94
N GLU A 50 0.90 1.39 12.88
CA GLU A 50 1.62 0.97 11.67
C GLU A 50 1.24 -0.46 11.26
N GLY A 51 1.20 -0.76 9.97
CA GLY A 51 1.01 -2.13 9.49
C GLY A 51 0.34 -2.24 8.12
N LEU A 52 0.07 -3.47 7.69
CA LEU A 52 -0.61 -3.76 6.44
C LEU A 52 -2.13 -3.70 6.62
N TYR A 53 -2.83 -3.05 5.70
CA TYR A 53 -4.28 -2.92 5.70
C TYR A 53 -4.88 -3.33 4.36
N ILE A 54 -6.06 -3.92 4.41
CA ILE A 54 -6.92 -4.20 3.25
C ILE A 54 -8.18 -3.34 3.31
N TYR A 55 -8.56 -2.74 2.19
CA TYR A 55 -9.85 -2.05 2.07
C TYR A 55 -10.94 -3.06 1.72
N LEU A 56 -11.93 -3.20 2.61
CA LEU A 56 -13.02 -4.15 2.46
C LEU A 56 -14.17 -3.55 1.62
N SER A 57 -14.99 -4.42 1.04
CA SER A 57 -16.21 -3.99 0.33
C SER A 57 -17.25 -3.29 1.23
N THR A 58 -17.07 -3.38 2.55
CA THR A 58 -17.86 -2.64 3.56
C THR A 58 -17.51 -1.15 3.62
N GLY A 59 -16.45 -0.72 2.93
CA GLY A 59 -15.99 0.67 2.93
C GLY A 59 -15.03 1.01 4.07
N ALA A 60 -14.45 0.01 4.73
CA ALA A 60 -13.53 0.18 5.86
C ALA A 60 -12.19 -0.52 5.61
N TRP A 61 -11.13 0.05 6.18
CA TRP A 61 -9.82 -0.59 6.25
C TRP A 61 -9.78 -1.58 7.42
N SER A 62 -9.27 -2.78 7.17
CA SER A 62 -8.95 -3.77 8.20
C SER A 62 -7.46 -4.01 8.23
N LYS A 63 -6.87 -4.00 9.42
CA LYS A 63 -5.49 -4.44 9.61
C LYS A 63 -5.39 -5.95 9.38
N LEU A 64 -4.32 -6.39 8.74
CA LEU A 64 -3.99 -7.80 8.49
C LEU A 64 -3.02 -8.36 9.54
#